data_AF-A0A2M9XFN8-F1
#
_entry.id   AF-A0A2M9XFN8-F1
#
_cell.length_a   1.000
_cell.length_b   1.000
_cell.length_c   1.000
_cell.angle_alpha   90.00
_cell.angle_beta   90.00
_cell.angle_gamma   90.00
#
_symmetry.space_group_name_H-M   'P 1'
#
loop_
_entity.id
_entity.type
_entity.pdbx_description
1 polymer ?
#
loop_
_entity_poly.entity_id
_entity_poly.type
_entity_poly.pdbx_seq_one_letter_code
_entity_poly.pdbx_strand_id
1 'polypeptide(L)' 'MRSISVSKDFSGARLWLRTSVLVLVGFLAFSTIYAVGLEPMVYLHDTFHDIRHSTGFPCH' A
#
# COMPACT_ATOMS: atom_id res chain seq x y z
N MET A 1 38.06 -16.30 24.19
CA MET A 1 36.89 -15.41 24.06
C MET A 1 36.36 -15.53 22.64
N ARG A 2 35.17 -16.14 22.44
CA ARG A 2 34.55 -16.24 21.10
C ARG A 2 33.61 -15.04 20.93
N SER A 3 33.98 -14.10 20.04
CA SER A 3 33.11 -12.97 19.68
C SER A 3 31.97 -13.48 18.81
N ILE A 4 30.76 -13.48 19.35
CA ILE A 4 29.55 -13.86 18.63
C ILE A 4 29.24 -12.73 17.65
N SER A 5 29.22 -13.02 16.35
CA SER A 5 29.01 -12.05 15.27
C SER A 5 27.53 -11.67 15.16
N VAL A 6 27.02 -10.94 16.13
CA VAL A 6 25.59 -10.56 16.23
C VAL A 6 25.17 -9.58 15.10
N SER A 7 26.10 -8.86 14.48
CA SER A 7 25.80 -7.76 13.55
C SER A 7 25.21 -8.16 12.20
N LYS A 8 25.50 -9.38 11.69
CA LYS A 8 25.12 -9.79 10.34
C LYS A 8 23.62 -10.12 10.24
N ASP A 9 23.07 -10.73 11.30
CA ASP A 9 21.66 -11.15 11.35
C ASP A 9 20.70 -9.96 11.49
N PHE A 10 21.06 -8.94 12.29
CA PHE A 10 20.24 -7.73 12.46
C PHE A 10 20.14 -6.88 11.18
N SER A 11 21.19 -6.84 10.36
CA SER A 11 21.17 -6.12 9.09
C SER A 11 20.25 -6.80 8.06
N GLY A 12 20.29 -8.13 7.99
CA GLY A 12 19.42 -8.91 7.11
C GLY A 12 17.94 -8.78 7.52
N ALA A 13 17.64 -8.92 8.80
CA ALA A 13 16.29 -8.76 9.33
C ALA A 13 15.72 -7.34 9.08
N ARG A 14 16.55 -6.30 9.23
CA ARG A 14 16.15 -4.91 8.96
C ARG A 14 15.87 -4.66 7.49
N LEU A 15 16.69 -5.21 6.58
CA LEU A 15 16.46 -5.09 5.14
C LEU A 15 15.17 -5.82 4.74
N TRP A 16 14.98 -7.05 5.23
CA TRP A 16 13.78 -7.85 4.96
C TRP A 16 12.51 -7.17 5.45
N LEU A 17 12.52 -6.62 6.67
CA LEU A 17 11.38 -5.88 7.20
C LEU A 17 11.07 -4.64 6.35
N ARG A 18 12.10 -3.87 5.96
CA ARG A 18 11.93 -2.70 5.09
C ARG A 18 11.34 -3.08 3.74
N THR A 19 11.84 -4.12 3.10
CA THR A 19 11.29 -4.59 1.81
C THR A 19 9.86 -5.07 1.95
N SER A 20 9.53 -5.81 3.00
CA SER A 20 8.16 -6.27 3.26
C SER A 20 7.20 -5.11 3.49
N VAL A 21 7.60 -4.09 4.23
CA VAL A 21 6.80 -2.87 4.42
C VAL A 21 6.60 -2.13 3.10
N LEU A 22 7.64 -1.96 2.29
CA LEU A 22 7.52 -1.30 0.98
C LEU A 22 6.58 -2.06 0.04
N VAL A 23 6.69 -3.39 0.00
CA VAL A 23 5.80 -4.24 -0.81
C VAL A 23 4.35 -4.11 -0.31
N LEU A 24 4.13 -4.15 1.00
CA LEU A 24 2.79 -4.02 1.58
C LEU A 24 2.18 -2.66 1.26
N VAL A 25 2.94 -1.57 1.45
CA VAL A 25 2.47 -0.20 1.14
C VAL A 25 2.20 -0.04 -0.35
N GLY A 26 3.08 -0.54 -1.21
CA GLY A 26 2.89 -0.52 -2.66
C GLY A 26 1.65 -1.29 -3.10
N PHE A 27 1.43 -2.48 -2.53
CA PHE A 27 0.23 -3.27 -2.78
C PHE A 27 -1.03 -2.53 -2.32
N LEU A 28 -1.02 -1.96 -1.10
CA LEU A 28 -2.16 -1.20 -0.58
C LEU A 28 -2.50 0.00 -1.47
N ALA A 29 -1.49 0.77 -1.88
CA ALA A 29 -1.67 1.92 -2.75
C ALA A 29 -2.21 1.52 -4.14
N PHE A 30 -1.74 0.41 -4.70
CA PHE A 30 -2.25 -0.10 -5.97
C PHE A 30 -3.69 -0.59 -5.83
N SER A 31 -4.01 -1.34 -4.77
CA SER A 31 -5.35 -1.84 -4.51
C SER A 31 -6.36 -0.72 -4.29
N THR A 32 -5.99 0.37 -3.61
CA THR A 32 -6.90 1.52 -3.43
C THR A 32 -7.18 2.23 -4.75
N ILE A 33 -6.16 2.45 -5.58
CA ILE A 33 -6.36 3.02 -6.92
C ILE A 33 -7.31 2.14 -7.74
N TYR A 34 -7.11 0.82 -7.72
CA TYR A 34 -7.94 -0.09 -8.51
C TYR A 34 -9.38 -0.17 -7.97
N ALA A 35 -9.55 -0.40 -6.67
CA ALA A 35 -10.86 -0.61 -6.06
C ALA A 35 -11.74 0.65 -6.04
N VAL A 36 -11.13 1.85 -5.97
CA VAL A 36 -11.88 3.12 -5.89
C VAL A 36 -11.90 3.85 -7.22
N GLY A 37 -10.78 3.84 -7.97
CA GLY A 37 -10.62 4.67 -9.17
C GLY A 37 -10.84 3.93 -10.49
N LEU A 38 -10.67 2.61 -10.54
CA LEU A 38 -10.78 1.79 -11.76
C LEU A 38 -11.82 0.68 -11.62
N GLU A 39 -12.81 0.89 -10.77
CA GLU A 39 -13.87 -0.07 -10.52
C GLU A 39 -14.73 -0.23 -11.81
N PRO A 40 -14.84 -1.45 -12.39
CA PRO A 40 -15.52 -1.67 -13.67
C PRO A 40 -17.04 -1.87 -13.55
N MET A 41 -17.58 -2.06 -12.35
CA MET A 41 -19.00 -2.31 -12.14
C MET A 41 -19.73 -0.99 -11.88
N VAL A 42 -20.52 -0.56 -12.87
CA VAL A 42 -21.16 0.77 -12.91
C VAL A 42 -21.73 1.25 -11.57
N TYR A 43 -22.48 0.41 -10.86
CA TYR A 43 -23.08 0.79 -9.57
C TYR A 43 -22.05 1.15 -8.48
N LEU A 44 -20.95 0.39 -8.39
CA LEU A 44 -19.92 0.63 -7.37
C LEU A 44 -19.05 1.82 -7.77
N HIS A 45 -18.71 1.92 -9.06
CA HIS A 45 -18.07 3.09 -9.65
C HIS A 45 -18.83 4.39 -9.32
N ASP A 46 -20.14 4.44 -9.58
CA ASP A 46 -20.98 5.59 -9.30
C ASP A 46 -21.00 5.94 -7.81
N THR A 47 -21.07 4.91 -6.94
CA THR A 47 -21.01 5.10 -5.49
C THR A 47 -19.68 5.73 -5.04
N PHE A 48 -18.55 5.29 -5.62
CA PHE A 48 -17.25 5.89 -5.33
C PHE A 48 -17.10 7.30 -5.89
N HIS A 49 -17.71 7.57 -7.04
CA HIS A 49 -17.84 8.92 -7.59
C HIS A 49 -18.61 9.84 -6.64
N ASP A 50 -19.76 9.41 -6.11
CA ASP A 50 -20.53 10.20 -5.15
C ASP A 50 -19.73 10.52 -3.88
N ILE A 51 -18.99 9.53 -3.34
CA ILE A 51 -18.11 9.73 -2.19
C ILE A 51 -17.02 10.77 -2.52
N ARG A 52 -16.41 10.69 -3.70
CA ARG A 52 -15.38 11.65 -4.15
C ARG A 52 -15.94 13.08 -4.24
N HIS A 53 -17.14 13.24 -4.79
CA HIS A 53 -17.80 14.54 -4.87
C HIS A 53 -18.14 15.08 -3.47
N SER A 54 -18.65 14.24 -2.58
CA SER A 54 -18.99 14.63 -1.20
C SER A 54 -17.77 15.02 -0.35
N THR A 55 -16.60 14.47 -0.66
CA THR A 55 -15.33 14.77 0.03
C THR A 55 -14.56 15.93 -0.61
N GLY A 56 -15.13 16.58 -1.64
CA GLY A 56 -14.54 17.74 -2.30
C GLY A 56 -13.36 17.41 -3.21
N PHE A 57 -13.14 16.14 -3.53
CA PHE A 57 -12.14 15.76 -4.52
C PHE A 57 -12.67 16.09 -5.93
N PRO A 58 -11.92 16.83 -6.75
CA PRO A 58 -12.35 17.15 -8.11
C PRO A 58 -12.44 15.86 -8.91
N CYS A 59 -13.58 15.56 -9.50
CA CYS A 59 -13.72 14.65 -10.63
C CYS A 59 -13.34 15.40 -11.92
N HIS A 60 -13.12 14.68 -13.03
CA HIS A 60 -12.67 15.25 -14.31
C HIS A 60 -13.39 16.56 -14.69
#